data_AF-A0A423P9C4-F1
#
_entry.id   AF-A0A423P9C4-F1
#
_cell.length_a   1.000
_cell.length_b   1.000
_cell.length_c   1.000
_cell.angle_alpha   90.00
_cell.angle_beta   90.00
_cell.angle_gamma   90.00
#
_symmetry.space_group_name_H-M   'P 1'
#
loop_
_entity.id
_entity.type
_entity.pdbx_description
1 polymer ?
#
loop_
_entity_poly.entity_id
_entity_poly.type
_entity_poly.pdbx_seq_one_letter_code
_entity_poly.pdbx_strand_id
1 'polypeptide(L)'
;MPTYQGTVSDTGESNCATFTFDELSQQGGQLKNGNMQYFGLKFNVTGNYTAKNSRSFNLQAKAKASDGDEYGHGDSSLTISLKSADANDNKLNGTVKVVSGGPNVGRLYNMDFTRG
;
A
#
# COMPACT_ATOMS: atom_id res chain seq x y z
N MET A 1 -2.71 16.18 0.45
CA MET A 1 -2.28 14.78 0.55
C MET A 1 -3.49 13.92 0.89
N PRO A 2 -4.06 13.18 -0.08
CA PRO A 2 -5.06 12.16 0.19
C PRO A 2 -4.61 11.14 1.26
N THR A 3 -5.54 10.77 2.14
CA THR A 3 -5.35 9.71 3.14
C THR A 3 -6.38 8.63 2.92
N TYR A 4 -5.94 7.38 2.94
CA TYR A 4 -6.76 6.20 2.78
C TYR A 4 -6.64 5.33 4.02
N GLN A 5 -7.78 4.98 4.60
CA GLN A 5 -7.88 4.06 5.72
C GLN A 5 -8.44 2.73 5.22
N GLY A 6 -7.86 1.64 5.67
CA GLY A 6 -8.21 0.35 5.12
C GLY A 6 -7.66 -0.84 5.90
N THR A 7 -7.77 -1.99 5.27
CA THR A 7 -7.33 -3.26 5.85
C THR A 7 -6.49 -4.05 4.86
N VAL A 8 -5.56 -4.83 5.39
CA VAL A 8 -4.84 -5.91 4.71
C VAL A 8 -5.32 -7.21 5.34
N SER A 9 -5.91 -8.10 4.54
CA SER A 9 -6.59 -9.28 5.05
C SER A 9 -6.36 -10.54 4.24
N ASP A 10 -6.44 -11.69 4.92
CA ASP A 10 -6.53 -13.04 4.34
C ASP A 10 -7.54 -13.83 5.19
N THR A 11 -7.79 -15.08 4.83
CA THR A 11 -8.71 -15.97 5.54
C THR A 11 -8.30 -16.11 7.02
N GLY A 12 -9.02 -15.41 7.90
CA GLY A 12 -8.80 -15.44 9.35
C GLY A 12 -7.90 -14.34 9.91
N GLU A 13 -7.34 -13.46 9.08
CA GLU A 13 -6.54 -12.30 9.55
C GLU A 13 -6.96 -11.01 8.85
N SER A 14 -7.07 -9.92 9.61
CA SER A 14 -7.34 -8.58 9.09
C SER A 14 -6.66 -7.55 9.96
N ASN A 15 -5.79 -6.75 9.34
CA ASN A 15 -4.95 -5.77 10.01
C ASN A 15 -5.19 -4.40 9.39
N CYS A 16 -5.33 -3.37 10.23
CA CYS A 16 -5.49 -2.00 9.75
C CYS A 16 -4.25 -1.53 9.01
N ALA A 17 -4.48 -0.75 7.95
CA ALA A 17 -3.43 -0.05 7.22
C ALA A 17 -3.89 1.37 6.89
N THR A 18 -2.93 2.29 6.86
CA THR A 18 -3.13 3.66 6.39
C THR A 18 -2.21 3.89 5.21
N PHE A 19 -2.75 4.40 4.11
CA PHE A 19 -2.00 4.73 2.91
C PHE A 19 -2.20 6.20 2.55
N THR A 20 -1.11 6.93 2.35
CA THR A 20 -1.12 8.34 1.93
C THR A 20 -0.20 8.53 0.73
N PHE A 21 -0.54 9.49 -0.12
CA PHE A 21 0.31 9.90 -1.22
C PHE A 21 -0.03 11.32 -1.65
N ASP A 22 0.90 11.99 -2.34
CA ASP A 22 0.67 13.31 -2.91
C ASP A 22 -0.42 13.30 -3.99
N GLU A 23 -0.92 14.47 -4.38
CA GLU A 23 -1.95 14.58 -5.43
C GLU A 23 -1.46 13.95 -6.74
N LEU A 24 -2.22 13.02 -7.33
CA LEU A 24 -1.77 12.25 -8.50
C LEU A 24 -1.68 13.12 -9.76
N SER A 25 -2.53 14.14 -9.91
CA SER A 25 -2.52 15.01 -11.10
C SER A 25 -1.16 15.68 -11.36
N GLN A 26 -0.34 15.82 -10.32
CA GLN A 26 0.98 16.45 -10.37
C GLN A 26 2.13 15.48 -10.63
N GLN A 27 1.88 14.16 -10.63
CA GLN A 27 2.96 13.16 -10.63
C GLN A 27 3.08 12.36 -11.93
N GLY A 28 2.33 12.70 -12.98
CA GLY A 28 2.60 12.24 -14.35
C GLY A 28 2.57 10.73 -14.56
N GLY A 29 1.70 9.98 -13.84
CA GLY A 29 1.62 8.52 -13.95
C GLY A 29 2.59 7.75 -13.04
N GLN A 30 3.39 8.45 -12.25
CA GLN A 30 4.30 7.85 -11.27
C GLN A 30 3.91 8.27 -9.87
N LEU A 31 3.86 7.34 -8.92
CA LEU A 31 3.70 7.65 -7.51
C LEU A 31 5.10 7.71 -6.91
N LYS A 32 5.55 8.92 -6.51
CA LYS A 32 6.93 9.13 -6.02
C LYS A 32 7.00 9.29 -4.50
N ASN A 33 5.93 9.79 -3.90
CA ASN A 33 5.88 10.13 -2.48
C ASN A 33 4.65 9.49 -1.83
N GLY A 34 4.64 8.16 -1.73
CA GLY A 34 3.65 7.43 -0.96
C GLY A 34 4.20 6.98 0.38
N ASN A 35 3.33 6.89 1.38
CA ASN A 35 3.65 6.31 2.67
C ASN A 35 2.54 5.35 3.08
N MET A 36 2.91 4.21 3.63
CA MET A 36 1.96 3.24 4.19
C MET A 36 2.38 2.85 5.59
N GLN A 37 1.49 3.02 6.56
CA GLN A 37 1.64 2.46 7.89
C GLN A 37 0.89 1.13 7.92
N TYR A 38 1.60 0.05 8.24
CA TYR A 38 1.02 -1.28 8.28
C TYR A 38 1.81 -2.18 9.22
N PHE A 39 1.10 -2.82 10.15
CA PHE A 39 1.64 -3.85 11.03
C PHE A 39 2.94 -3.41 11.76
N GLY A 40 2.90 -2.22 12.38
CA GLY A 40 4.03 -1.63 13.12
C GLY A 40 5.18 -1.10 12.26
N LEU A 41 5.09 -1.19 10.93
CA LEU A 41 6.11 -0.75 9.98
C LEU A 41 5.66 0.50 9.21
N LYS A 42 6.64 1.36 8.90
CA LYS A 42 6.49 2.52 8.01
C LYS A 42 7.12 2.25 6.65
N PHE A 43 6.29 2.13 5.63
CA PHE A 43 6.74 1.88 4.28
C PHE A 43 6.77 3.17 3.46
N ASN A 44 7.88 3.39 2.76
CA ASN A 44 7.92 4.29 1.61
C ASN A 44 7.36 3.56 0.39
N VAL A 45 6.36 4.16 -0.26
CA VAL A 45 5.63 3.56 -1.38
C VAL A 45 5.91 4.35 -2.65
N THR A 46 6.31 3.64 -3.71
CA THR A 46 6.58 4.21 -5.03
C THR A 46 6.06 3.29 -6.12
N GLY A 47 5.83 3.80 -7.32
CA GLY A 47 5.46 2.97 -8.47
C GLY A 47 4.77 3.74 -9.57
N ASN A 48 3.94 3.05 -10.34
CA ASN A 48 3.23 3.62 -11.48
C ASN A 48 1.71 3.50 -11.32
N TYR A 49 0.99 4.40 -11.96
CA TYR A 49 -0.46 4.32 -12.07
C TYR A 49 -0.98 4.76 -13.44
N THR A 50 -2.13 4.23 -13.82
CA THR A 50 -2.79 4.52 -15.12
C THR A 50 -3.63 5.80 -15.05
N ALA A 51 -4.25 6.22 -16.15
CA ALA A 51 -5.10 7.41 -16.19
C ALA A 51 -6.34 7.31 -15.26
N LYS A 52 -6.91 8.46 -14.87
CA LYS A 52 -8.01 8.56 -13.88
C LYS A 52 -9.19 7.64 -14.16
N ASN A 53 -9.64 7.57 -15.41
CA ASN A 53 -10.85 6.83 -15.79
C ASN A 53 -10.65 5.30 -15.80
N SER A 54 -9.42 4.82 -15.57
CA SER A 54 -9.07 3.40 -15.48
C SER A 54 -8.04 3.15 -14.39
N ARG A 55 -8.06 3.98 -13.33
CA ARG A 55 -6.97 4.08 -12.35
C ARG A 55 -6.66 2.73 -11.73
N SER A 56 -5.45 2.28 -11.99
CA SER A 56 -4.82 1.09 -11.42
C SER A 56 -3.40 1.47 -11.04
N PHE A 57 -2.91 0.89 -9.94
CA PHE A 57 -1.61 1.17 -9.36
C PHE A 57 -0.81 -0.13 -9.31
N ASN A 58 0.47 -0.03 -9.66
CA ASN A 58 1.46 -1.09 -9.46
C ASN A 58 2.62 -0.47 -8.68
N LEU A 59 2.72 -0.81 -7.40
CA LEU A 59 3.54 -0.13 -6.42
C LEU A 59 4.49 -1.11 -5.72
N GLN A 60 5.60 -0.56 -5.25
CA GLN A 60 6.54 -1.20 -4.35
C GLN A 60 6.56 -0.40 -3.05
N ALA A 61 6.53 -1.11 -1.93
CA ALA A 61 6.63 -0.54 -0.61
C ALA A 61 7.90 -1.07 0.08
N LYS A 62 8.69 -0.21 0.69
CA LYS A 62 9.92 -0.60 1.42
C LYS A 62 9.94 0.05 2.79
N ALA A 63 10.20 -0.73 3.83
CA ALA A 63 10.39 -0.27 5.19
C ALA A 63 11.79 -0.67 5.66
N LYS A 64 12.49 0.24 6.33
CA LYS A 64 13.72 -0.08 7.05
C LYS A 64 13.38 -0.40 8.50
N ALA A 65 13.99 -1.44 9.05
CA ALA A 65 13.76 -1.82 10.45
C ALA A 65 14.10 -0.67 11.41
N SER A 66 15.10 0.16 11.04
CA SER A 66 15.50 1.36 11.79
C SER A 66 14.41 2.43 11.89
N ASP A 67 13.41 2.42 11.01
CA ASP A 67 12.40 3.48 10.92
C ASP A 67 11.16 3.17 11.78
N GLY A 68 11.20 2.06 12.50
CA GLY A 68 10.12 1.54 13.34
C GLY A 68 9.70 0.16 12.86
N ASP A 69 10.09 -0.87 13.60
CA ASP A 69 9.71 -2.27 13.42
C ASP A 69 9.31 -2.84 14.78
N GLU A 70 8.05 -2.66 15.13
CA GLU A 70 7.51 -3.01 16.46
C GLU A 70 7.61 -4.52 16.77
N TYR A 71 7.77 -5.36 15.75
CA TYR A 71 7.71 -6.83 15.90
C TYR A 71 8.96 -7.56 15.41
N GLY A 72 10.03 -6.83 15.05
CA GLY A 72 11.32 -7.44 14.69
C GLY A 72 11.31 -8.21 13.35
N HIS A 73 10.54 -7.75 12.37
CA HIS A 73 10.51 -8.31 11.01
C HIS A 73 11.80 -8.10 10.22
N GLY A 74 12.58 -7.06 10.54
CA GLY A 74 13.69 -6.59 9.73
C GLY A 74 13.24 -5.74 8.53
N ASP A 75 14.21 -5.39 7.67
CA ASP A 75 13.96 -4.65 6.43
C ASP A 75 12.92 -5.40 5.57
N SER A 76 11.81 -4.70 5.30
CA SER A 76 10.62 -5.31 4.71
C SER A 76 10.29 -4.70 3.35
N SER A 77 9.80 -5.52 2.43
CA SER A 77 9.35 -5.05 1.13
C SER A 77 8.07 -5.73 0.66
N LEU A 78 7.21 -4.96 0.01
CA LEU A 78 5.91 -5.40 -0.48
C LEU A 78 5.76 -5.03 -1.96
N THR A 79 5.04 -5.88 -2.70
CA THR A 79 4.49 -5.53 -4.01
C THR A 79 2.99 -5.30 -3.87
N ILE A 80 2.50 -4.13 -4.26
CA ILE A 80 1.10 -3.72 -4.09
C ILE A 80 0.47 -3.51 -5.46
N SER A 81 -0.73 -4.04 -5.64
CA SER A 81 -1.57 -3.76 -6.80
C SER A 81 -2.91 -3.24 -6.31
N LEU A 82 -3.32 -2.05 -6.74
CA LEU A 82 -4.59 -1.44 -6.36
C LEU A 82 -5.34 -0.97 -7.60
N LYS A 83 -6.66 -0.85 -7.50
CA LYS A 83 -7.52 -0.30 -8.54
C LYS A 83 -8.64 0.52 -7.90
N SER A 84 -9.03 1.62 -8.55
CA SER A 84 -10.24 2.33 -8.14
C SER A 84 -11.46 1.46 -8.36
N ALA A 85 -12.20 1.20 -7.28
CA ALA A 85 -13.43 0.42 -7.30
C ALA A 85 -14.68 1.29 -7.56
N ASP A 86 -14.54 2.62 -7.51
CA ASP A 86 -15.63 3.59 -7.61
C ASP A 86 -15.45 4.64 -8.72
N ALA A 87 -14.44 4.46 -9.58
CA ALA A 87 -14.03 5.35 -10.68
C ALA A 87 -13.62 6.79 -10.26
N ASN A 88 -13.66 7.10 -8.96
CA ASN A 88 -13.37 8.43 -8.42
C ASN A 88 -12.18 8.45 -7.46
N ASP A 89 -11.47 7.32 -7.35
CA ASP A 89 -10.38 7.12 -6.43
C ASP A 89 -10.80 7.32 -4.94
N ASN A 90 -12.09 7.16 -4.56
CA ASN A 90 -12.46 7.16 -3.13
C ASN A 90 -12.42 5.77 -2.53
N LYS A 91 -12.46 4.72 -3.36
CA LYS A 91 -12.28 3.33 -2.94
C LYS A 91 -11.18 2.68 -3.76
N LEU A 92 -10.17 2.14 -3.09
CA LEU A 92 -9.06 1.43 -3.72
C LEU A 92 -9.04 -0.01 -3.19
N ASN A 93 -9.12 -0.97 -4.10
CA ASN A 93 -9.13 -2.38 -3.75
C ASN A 93 -8.03 -3.10 -4.52
N GLY A 94 -7.49 -4.18 -3.96
CA GLY A 94 -6.52 -4.99 -4.65
C GLY A 94 -5.78 -5.94 -3.72
N THR A 95 -4.48 -6.07 -3.90
CA THR A 95 -3.68 -7.07 -3.20
C THR A 95 -2.29 -6.58 -2.85
N VAL A 96 -1.71 -7.15 -1.81
CA VAL A 96 -0.31 -6.98 -1.44
C VAL A 96 0.39 -8.31 -1.25
N LYS A 97 1.57 -8.44 -1.85
CA LYS A 97 2.46 -9.58 -1.67
C LYS A 97 3.65 -9.18 -0.81
N VAL A 98 3.96 -9.98 0.20
CA VAL A 98 5.19 -9.82 1.00
C VAL A 98 6.36 -10.37 0.19
N VAL A 99 7.34 -9.52 -0.10
CA VAL A 99 8.54 -9.88 -0.88
C VAL A 99 9.71 -10.17 0.06
N SER A 100 9.87 -9.40 1.12
CA SER A 100 10.88 -9.62 2.16
C SER A 100 10.40 -9.09 3.51
N GLY A 101 11.02 -9.58 4.59
CA GLY A 101 10.75 -9.15 5.96
C GLY A 101 9.68 -10.01 6.64
N GLY A 102 9.99 -10.46 7.86
CA GLY A 102 9.09 -11.26 8.69
C GLY A 102 8.81 -12.69 8.19
N PRO A 103 7.90 -13.41 8.85
CA PRO A 103 7.60 -14.82 8.56
C PRO A 103 6.66 -15.02 7.35
N ASN A 104 6.00 -13.97 6.88
CA ASN A 104 4.95 -14.05 5.85
C ASN A 104 5.48 -13.86 4.42
N VAL A 105 6.79 -13.95 4.19
CA VAL A 105 7.39 -13.81 2.85
C VAL A 105 6.75 -14.76 1.85
N GLY A 106 6.36 -14.22 0.69
CA GLY A 106 5.68 -14.95 -0.37
C GLY A 106 4.15 -14.95 -0.26
N ARG A 107 3.57 -14.64 0.90
CA ARG A 107 2.12 -14.59 1.09
C ARG A 107 1.50 -13.38 0.39
N LEU A 108 0.25 -13.56 -0.03
CA LEU A 108 -0.56 -12.58 -0.74
C LEU A 108 -1.81 -12.29 0.09
N TYR A 109 -2.14 -11.02 0.21
CA TYR A 109 -3.25 -10.51 1.00
C TYR A 109 -4.14 -9.61 0.16
N ASN A 110 -5.43 -9.55 0.50
CA ASN A 110 -6.35 -8.57 -0.03
C ASN A 110 -6.13 -7.22 0.64
N MET A 111 -6.38 -6.15 -0.10
CA MET A 111 -6.37 -4.78 0.40
C MET A 111 -7.67 -4.08 0.04
N ASP A 112 -8.28 -3.42 1.02
CA ASP A 112 -9.45 -2.59 0.83
C ASP A 112 -9.25 -1.26 1.56
N PHE A 113 -9.27 -0.17 0.81
CA PHE A 113 -9.03 1.19 1.29
C PHE A 113 -10.16 2.13 0.92
N THR A 114 -10.52 3.02 1.84
CA THR A 114 -11.46 4.12 1.61
C THR A 114 -10.75 5.44 1.92
N ARG A 115 -10.94 6.43 1.03
CA ARG A 115 -10.44 7.78 1.22
C ARG A 115 -11.14 8.44 2.42
N GLY A 116 -10.34 8.98 3.34
CA GLY A 116 -10.80 9.76 4.49
C GLY A 116 -11.03 11.23 4.17
#